data_AF-A0A4Q5KMC0-F1
#
_entry.id   AF-A0A4Q5KMC0-F1
#
_cell.length_a   1.000
_cell.length_b   1.000
_cell.length_c   1.000
_cell.angle_alpha   90.00
_cell.angle_beta   90.00
_cell.angle_gamma   90.00
#
_symmetry.space_group_name_H-M   'P 1'
#
loop_
_entity.id
_entity.type
_entity.pdbx_description
1 polymer ?
#
loop_
_entity_poly.entity_id
_entity_poly.type
_entity_poly.pdbx_seq_one_letter_code
_entity_poly.pdbx_strand_id
1 'polypeptide(L)'
;MCKQTNYSKYQKRVIKFLNDLLGTDTPFTYERAKNNHLKVLIEGIPKPIYTGSTPSDCKSINNFMAEVKRELKASKNEAEKTPQQEKRKLVSLLKQSNDKLIQNCVKSLRTRISALKTQEEASVLENQCINGINLKRIETVKQSVLLALQARKQGVYLKPKELKSIEGVVHNHLNFMLPSMAYYAELLDSKLRRKQAEKQPTQIESLTSNVISLEDKTQHAPIKEAKKLAKKPKQPVSNKNMNTKNSNSATELMAMSANNRVSLLRNLTKAQALMLIDDINQAMAANREEDIEAVIALIRDKDLPLEAIISRMEAA
;
A
#
# COMPACT_ATOMS: atom_id res chain seq x y z
N MET A 1 18.00 -10.36 -1.04
CA MET A 1 18.93 -10.21 0.10
C MET A 1 19.09 -8.74 0.45
N CYS A 2 18.65 -8.36 1.66
CA CYS A 2 18.58 -6.97 2.10
C CYS A 2 19.98 -6.39 2.36
N LYS A 3 20.39 -5.39 1.58
CA LYS A 3 21.54 -4.54 1.94
C LYS A 3 21.10 -3.66 3.12
N GLN A 4 21.36 -4.11 4.35
CA GLN A 4 21.43 -3.18 5.47
C GLN A 4 22.55 -2.19 5.14
N THR A 5 22.19 -0.99 4.69
CA THR A 5 23.15 0.04 4.32
C THR A 5 23.86 0.52 5.58
N ASN A 6 25.02 -0.07 5.86
CA ASN A 6 25.87 0.39 6.95
C ASN A 6 26.34 1.82 6.65
N TYR A 7 25.69 2.79 7.30
CA TYR A 7 26.06 4.20 7.26
C TYR A 7 27.42 4.42 7.95
N SER A 8 28.24 5.32 7.39
CA SER A 8 29.52 5.69 8.00
C SER A 8 29.31 6.43 9.33
N LYS A 9 30.33 6.52 10.18
CA LYS A 9 30.28 7.30 11.43
C LYS A 9 29.85 8.76 11.17
N TYR A 10 30.36 9.36 10.09
CA TYR A 10 29.98 10.69 9.61
C TYR A 10 28.48 10.77 9.27
N GLN A 11 27.97 9.84 8.45
CA GLN A 11 26.55 9.83 8.05
C GLN A 11 25.62 9.61 9.24
N LYS A 12 26.00 8.74 10.17
CA LYS A 12 25.26 8.53 11.43
C LYS A 12 25.20 9.81 12.26
N ARG A 13 26.28 10.60 12.32
CA ARG A 13 26.30 11.89 13.02
C ARG A 13 25.39 12.92 12.34
N VAL A 14 25.38 12.96 11.00
CA VAL A 14 24.46 13.81 10.23
C VAL A 14 23.00 13.43 10.48
N ILE A 15 22.65 12.15 10.41
CA ILE A 15 21.29 11.66 10.67
C ILE A 15 20.86 11.99 12.11
N LYS A 16 21.78 11.86 13.08
CA LYS A 16 21.51 12.25 14.47
C LYS A 16 21.23 13.75 14.57
N PHE A 17 22.08 14.59 13.98
CA PHE A 17 21.89 16.04 13.95
C PHE A 17 20.54 16.44 13.33
N LEU A 18 20.15 15.80 12.22
CA LEU A 18 18.85 16.06 11.59
C LEU A 18 17.68 15.68 12.48
N ASN A 19 17.75 14.55 13.19
CA ASN A 19 16.74 14.19 14.18
C ASN A 19 16.64 15.21 15.33
N ASP A 20 17.79 15.71 15.79
CA ASP A 20 17.84 16.68 16.89
C ASP A 20 17.34 18.08 16.44
N LEU A 21 17.61 18.48 15.18
CA LEU A 21 17.25 19.79 14.64
C LEU A 21 15.79 19.87 14.17
N LEU A 22 15.31 18.86 13.46
CA LEU A 22 13.97 18.84 12.86
C LEU A 22 12.88 18.38 13.86
N GLY A 23 13.29 17.64 14.89
CA GLY A 23 12.39 17.15 15.92
C GLY A 23 11.30 16.22 15.36
N THR A 24 10.11 16.34 15.93
CA THR A 24 8.92 15.53 15.57
C THR A 24 8.04 16.19 14.53
N ASP A 25 8.22 17.48 14.27
CA ASP A 25 7.27 18.27 13.50
C ASP A 25 7.61 18.25 11.99
N THR A 26 8.88 18.07 11.63
CA THR A 26 9.31 18.11 10.22
C THR A 26 9.78 16.73 9.73
N PRO A 27 9.00 16.07 8.87
CA PRO A 27 9.40 14.87 8.15
C PRO A 27 10.65 15.06 7.29
N PHE A 28 11.48 14.02 7.28
CA PHE A 28 12.64 13.93 6.40
C PHE A 28 12.96 12.49 6.03
N THR A 29 13.52 12.31 4.84
CA THR A 29 14.07 11.04 4.35
C THR A 29 15.55 11.20 4.04
N TYR A 30 16.25 10.07 4.06
CA TYR A 30 17.65 10.03 3.70
C TYR A 30 17.97 8.72 2.97
N GLU A 31 18.80 8.83 1.94
CA GLU A 31 19.22 7.71 1.12
C GLU A 31 20.71 7.84 0.80
N ARG A 32 21.40 6.71 0.65
CA ARG A 32 22.78 6.73 0.14
C ARG A 32 22.75 6.89 -1.37
N ALA A 33 23.33 7.97 -1.87
CA ALA A 33 23.49 8.24 -3.29
C ALA A 33 24.59 7.34 -3.91
N LYS A 34 24.64 7.29 -5.25
CA LYS A 34 25.61 6.48 -6.02
C LYS A 34 27.07 6.82 -5.71
N ASN A 35 27.34 8.06 -5.33
CA ASN A 35 28.65 8.57 -4.92
C ASN A 35 28.95 8.38 -3.42
N ASN A 36 28.23 7.46 -2.74
CA ASN A 36 28.31 7.21 -1.30
C ASN A 36 27.96 8.40 -0.39
N HIS A 37 27.51 9.54 -0.94
CA HIS A 37 27.01 10.67 -0.15
C HIS A 37 25.62 10.38 0.39
N LEU A 38 25.26 11.05 1.49
CA LEU A 38 23.90 11.00 2.00
C LEU A 38 23.08 12.06 1.28
N LYS A 39 22.06 11.63 0.54
CA LYS A 39 21.01 12.48 -0.01
C LYS A 39 19.94 12.63 1.07
N VAL A 40 19.60 13.86 1.41
CA VAL A 40 18.59 14.18 2.43
C VAL A 40 17.48 15.00 1.78
N LEU A 41 16.24 14.59 1.97
CA LEU A 41 15.04 15.32 1.58
C LEU A 41 14.32 15.73 2.86
N ILE A 42 13.99 17.01 2.99
CA ILE A 42 13.34 17.57 4.18
C ILE A 42 12.07 18.26 3.70
N GLU A 43 10.96 18.02 4.40
CA GLU A 43 9.70 18.71 4.12
C GLU A 43 9.87 20.23 4.28
N GLY A 44 9.45 20.99 3.26
CA GLY A 44 9.62 22.45 3.18
C GLY A 44 10.89 22.92 2.47
N ILE A 45 11.85 22.04 2.16
CA ILE A 45 13.03 22.39 1.34
C ILE A 45 12.83 21.79 -0.06
N PRO A 46 12.77 22.61 -1.13
CA PRO A 46 12.43 22.13 -2.47
C PRO A 46 13.55 21.29 -3.11
N LYS A 47 14.80 21.45 -2.67
CA LYS A 47 15.97 20.78 -3.25
C LYS A 47 16.54 19.73 -2.28
N PRO A 48 16.90 18.53 -2.76
CA PRO A 48 17.63 17.57 -1.93
C PRO A 48 19.01 18.11 -1.57
N ILE A 49 19.37 18.01 -0.29
CA ILE A 49 20.68 18.42 0.23
C ILE A 49 21.58 17.18 0.29
N TYR A 50 22.82 17.32 -0.15
CA TYR A 50 23.80 16.24 -0.17
C TYR A 50 24.90 16.50 0.85
N THR A 51 25.36 15.47 1.53
CA THR A 51 26.57 15.58 2.34
C THR A 51 27.82 15.72 1.47
N GLY A 52 28.81 16.48 1.93
CA GLY A 52 30.08 16.69 1.25
C GLY A 52 30.91 15.41 1.05
N SER A 53 31.89 15.50 0.15
CA SER A 53 32.58 14.33 -0.41
C SER A 53 33.63 13.66 0.45
N THR A 54 34.02 14.27 1.58
CA THR A 54 35.09 13.78 2.45
C THR A 54 34.60 13.59 3.90
N PRO A 55 34.34 12.34 4.34
CA PRO A 55 33.91 12.03 5.70
C PRO A 55 34.88 12.44 6.81
N SER A 56 36.15 12.68 6.45
CA SER A 56 37.26 13.00 7.36
C SER A 56 37.36 14.48 7.70
N ASP A 57 36.69 15.36 6.94
CA ASP A 57 36.79 16.81 7.15
C ASP A 57 35.69 17.29 8.11
N CYS A 58 36.08 17.70 9.31
CA CYS A 58 35.18 18.31 10.30
C CYS A 58 34.53 19.62 9.80
N LYS A 59 35.10 20.30 8.79
CA LYS A 59 34.45 21.48 8.19
C LYS A 59 33.28 21.10 7.31
N SER A 60 33.36 19.96 6.62
CA SER A 60 32.28 19.49 5.73
C SER A 60 30.96 19.24 6.46
N ILE A 61 31.01 18.72 7.69
CA ILE A 61 29.79 18.50 8.48
C ILE A 61 29.19 19.83 8.96
N ASN A 62 30.03 20.78 9.39
CA ASN A 62 29.57 22.09 9.85
C ASN A 62 28.95 22.89 8.69
N ASN A 63 29.53 22.80 7.50
CA ASN A 63 28.98 23.42 6.29
C ASN A 63 27.60 22.83 5.95
N PHE A 64 27.46 21.50 5.97
CA PHE A 64 26.17 20.83 5.76
C PHE A 64 25.15 21.26 6.82
N MET A 65 25.54 21.28 8.11
CA MET A 65 24.65 21.71 9.20
C MET A 65 24.20 23.17 9.03
N ALA A 66 25.11 24.06 8.63
CA ALA A 66 24.82 25.46 8.38
C ALA A 66 23.90 25.65 7.16
N GLU A 67 24.12 24.88 6.10
CA GLU A 67 23.27 24.85 4.92
C GLU A 67 21.84 24.41 5.27
N VAL A 68 21.68 23.29 5.98
CA VAL A 68 20.36 22.82 6.44
C VAL A 68 19.66 23.88 7.30
N LYS A 69 20.38 24.51 8.25
CA LYS A 69 19.82 25.57 9.09
C LYS A 69 19.39 26.79 8.27
N ARG A 70 20.17 27.18 7.26
CA ARG A 70 19.86 28.32 6.39
C ARG A 70 18.63 28.03 5.55
N GLU A 71 18.56 26.86 4.91
CA GLU A 71 17.41 26.46 4.10
C GLU A 71 16.13 26.36 4.96
N LEU A 72 16.21 25.78 6.16
CA LEU A 72 15.07 25.75 7.09
C LEU A 72 14.61 27.15 7.50
N LYS A 73 15.54 28.09 7.71
CA LYS A 73 15.19 29.48 8.03
C LYS A 73 14.55 30.18 6.84
N ALA A 74 15.02 29.93 5.63
CA ALA A 74 14.40 30.45 4.41
C ALA A 74 12.97 29.90 4.25
N SER A 75 12.76 28.59 4.40
CA SER A 75 11.44 27.96 4.33
C SER A 75 10.47 28.44 5.41
N LYS A 76 10.96 28.75 6.63
CA LYS A 76 10.12 29.29 7.71
C LYS A 76 9.78 30.77 7.52
N ASN A 77 10.69 31.56 6.95
CA ASN A 77 10.42 32.97 6.66
C ASN A 77 9.35 33.16 5.58
N GLU A 78 9.19 32.18 4.67
CA GLU A 78 8.05 32.14 3.73
C GLU A 78 6.73 31.73 4.40
N ALA A 79 6.78 31.07 5.56
CA ALA A 79 5.62 30.43 6.19
C ALA A 79 5.01 31.18 7.38
N GLU A 80 5.73 32.02 8.13
CA GLU A 80 5.17 32.62 9.36
C GLU A 80 5.57 34.10 9.60
N LYS A 81 4.60 35.00 9.37
CA LYS A 81 4.38 36.20 10.20
C LYS A 81 3.32 35.87 11.24
N THR A 82 3.68 35.23 12.36
CA THR A 82 2.90 35.36 13.61
C THR A 82 3.73 34.91 14.82
N PRO A 83 3.89 35.76 15.85
CA PRO A 83 4.55 35.36 17.09
C PRO A 83 3.50 34.95 18.13
N GLN A 84 3.71 33.81 18.81
CA GLN A 84 3.11 33.63 20.14
C GLN A 84 4.01 32.78 21.05
N GLN A 85 4.72 33.49 21.94
CA GLN A 85 5.05 33.04 23.29
C GLN A 85 3.72 33.01 24.09
N GLU A 86 3.45 32.24 25.14
CA GLU A 86 4.21 32.12 26.39
C GLU A 86 3.41 31.23 27.40
N LYS A 87 3.56 29.89 27.40
CA LYS A 87 3.06 28.99 28.49
C LYS A 87 3.91 27.73 28.60
N ARG A 88 5.16 27.83 29.09
CA ARG A 88 6.24 26.88 28.72
C ARG A 88 6.74 25.83 29.73
N LYS A 89 6.25 25.71 30.97
CA LYS A 89 6.93 24.79 31.94
C LYS A 89 6.22 23.47 32.29
N LEU A 90 4.88 23.39 32.35
CA LEU A 90 4.15 22.14 32.66
C LEU A 90 3.68 21.40 31.40
N VAL A 91 3.30 22.15 30.36
CA VAL A 91 2.99 21.60 29.02
C VAL A 91 4.23 20.99 28.36
N SER A 92 5.43 21.41 28.76
CA SER A 92 6.67 20.95 28.13
C SER A 92 6.99 19.49 28.45
N LEU A 93 6.71 18.98 29.65
CA LEU A 93 7.04 17.60 30.02
C LEU A 93 6.12 16.59 29.32
N LEU A 94 4.80 16.87 29.26
CA LEU A 94 3.87 16.03 28.52
C LEU A 94 4.19 16.05 27.01
N LYS A 95 4.42 17.23 26.43
CA LYS A 95 4.88 17.37 25.05
C LYS A 95 6.17 16.58 24.82
N GLN A 96 7.18 16.75 25.65
CA GLN A 96 8.46 16.04 25.51
C GLN A 96 8.30 14.51 25.58
N SER A 97 7.37 14.02 26.42
CA SER A 97 7.08 12.58 26.50
C SER A 97 6.37 12.06 25.24
N ASN A 98 5.47 12.85 24.66
CA ASN A 98 4.78 12.54 23.41
C ASN A 98 5.73 12.64 22.22
N ASP A 99 6.63 13.62 22.23
CA ASP A 99 7.65 13.80 21.20
C ASP A 99 8.61 12.60 21.19
N LYS A 100 8.99 12.12 22.38
CA LYS A 100 9.81 10.90 22.51
C LYS A 100 9.08 9.66 22.00
N LEU A 101 7.77 9.56 22.23
CA LEU A 101 6.94 8.49 21.67
C LEU A 101 6.93 8.55 20.14
N ILE A 102 6.63 9.72 19.56
CA ILE A 102 6.64 9.96 18.11
C ILE A 102 8.01 9.60 17.52
N GLN A 103 9.12 10.08 18.11
CA GLN A 103 10.47 9.77 17.65
C GLN A 103 10.75 8.27 17.67
N ASN A 104 10.28 7.54 18.69
CA ASN A 104 10.47 6.10 18.77
C ASN A 104 9.67 5.36 17.69
N CYS A 105 8.41 5.76 17.46
CA CYS A 105 7.59 5.24 16.36
C CYS A 105 8.27 5.50 15.01
N VAL A 106 8.67 6.74 14.73
CA VAL A 106 9.32 7.13 13.48
C VAL A 106 10.65 6.38 13.28
N LYS A 107 11.46 6.22 14.33
CA LYS A 107 12.71 5.42 14.26
C LYS A 107 12.41 3.95 13.91
N SER A 108 11.40 3.34 14.53
CA SER A 108 10.97 1.98 14.23
C SER A 108 10.45 1.83 12.79
N LEU A 109 9.67 2.80 12.32
CA LEU A 109 9.18 2.80 10.94
C LEU A 109 10.32 2.94 9.93
N ARG A 110 11.32 3.80 10.21
CA ARG A 110 12.50 3.95 9.34
C ARG A 110 13.31 2.67 9.17
N THR A 111 13.43 1.83 10.19
CA THR A 111 14.16 0.55 10.06
C THR A 111 13.41 -0.46 9.20
N ARG A 112 12.08 -0.38 9.18
CA ARG A 112 11.18 -1.27 8.42
C ARG A 112 10.74 -0.71 7.06
N ILE A 113 11.15 0.51 6.69
CA ILE A 113 10.62 1.23 5.53
C ILE A 113 10.79 0.46 4.21
N SER A 114 11.92 -0.23 4.04
CA SER A 114 12.20 -1.03 2.84
C SER A 114 11.30 -2.27 2.73
N ALA A 115 10.97 -2.89 3.86
CA ALA A 115 10.03 -4.00 3.92
C ALA A 115 8.61 -3.51 3.62
N LEU A 116 8.18 -2.40 4.24
CA LEU A 116 6.88 -1.78 3.98
C LEU A 116 6.73 -1.38 2.50
N LYS A 117 7.76 -0.80 1.89
CA LYS A 117 7.76 -0.47 0.46
C LYS A 117 7.53 -1.72 -0.40
N THR A 118 8.29 -2.78 -0.16
CA THR A 118 8.15 -4.05 -0.90
C THR A 118 6.76 -4.66 -0.72
N GLN A 119 6.21 -4.58 0.48
CA GLN A 119 4.87 -5.07 0.80
C GLN A 119 3.76 -4.27 0.09
N GLU A 120 3.88 -2.94 0.07
CA GLU A 120 2.95 -2.07 -0.67
C GLU A 120 3.03 -2.35 -2.18
N GLU A 121 4.23 -2.46 -2.75
CA GLU A 121 4.42 -2.80 -4.17
C GLU A 121 3.80 -4.16 -4.51
N ALA A 122 4.05 -5.19 -3.70
CA ALA A 122 3.47 -6.52 -3.91
C ALA A 122 1.94 -6.49 -3.85
N SER A 123 1.37 -5.80 -2.84
CA SER A 123 -0.07 -5.73 -2.68
C SER A 123 -0.76 -4.95 -3.81
N VAL A 124 -0.13 -3.90 -4.32
CA VAL A 124 -0.66 -3.13 -5.45
C VAL A 124 -0.66 -3.99 -6.72
N LEU A 125 0.41 -4.75 -6.95
CA LEU A 125 0.51 -5.64 -8.11
C LEU A 125 -0.48 -6.81 -8.05
N GLU A 126 -0.73 -7.37 -6.87
CA GLU A 126 -1.67 -8.47 -6.65
C GLU A 126 -3.12 -8.01 -6.81
N ASN A 127 -3.51 -6.95 -6.08
CA ASN A 127 -4.90 -6.48 -6.06
C ASN A 127 -5.25 -5.58 -7.26
N GLN A 128 -4.26 -5.17 -8.05
CA GLN A 128 -4.40 -4.25 -9.19
C GLN A 128 -5.16 -2.96 -8.84
N CYS A 129 -5.05 -2.51 -7.58
CA CYS A 129 -5.77 -1.36 -7.07
C CYS A 129 -4.91 -0.56 -6.09
N ILE A 130 -5.12 0.76 -6.08
CA ILE A 130 -4.36 1.72 -5.25
C ILE A 130 -5.19 2.13 -4.03
N ASN A 131 -6.51 1.95 -4.09
CA ASN A 131 -7.49 2.51 -3.14
C ASN A 131 -7.41 1.93 -1.71
N GLY A 132 -6.52 0.98 -1.43
CA GLY A 132 -6.29 0.42 -0.09
C GLY A 132 -4.98 0.85 0.59
N ILE A 133 -4.05 1.52 -0.11
CA ILE A 133 -2.71 1.77 0.44
C ILE A 133 -2.79 2.72 1.65
N ASN A 134 -3.59 3.78 1.56
CA ASN A 134 -3.71 4.74 2.65
C ASN A 134 -4.27 4.09 3.93
N LEU A 135 -5.26 3.21 3.81
CA LEU A 135 -5.81 2.45 4.94
C LEU A 135 -4.74 1.55 5.59
N LYS A 136 -3.94 0.85 4.78
CA LYS A 136 -2.81 0.03 5.27
C LYS A 136 -1.75 0.86 5.98
N ARG A 137 -1.48 2.08 5.50
CA ARG A 137 -0.57 3.02 6.18
C ARG A 137 -1.13 3.48 7.51
N ILE A 138 -2.41 3.83 7.58
CA ILE A 138 -3.10 4.20 8.84
C ILE A 138 -3.02 3.03 9.84
N GLU A 139 -3.30 1.80 9.39
CA GLU A 139 -3.21 0.61 10.25
C GLU A 139 -1.78 0.37 10.76
N THR A 140 -0.79 0.49 9.88
CA THR A 140 0.63 0.37 10.25
C THR A 140 1.04 1.40 11.31
N VAL A 141 0.54 2.64 11.20
CA VAL A 141 0.78 3.70 12.18
C VAL A 141 0.13 3.35 13.52
N LYS A 142 -1.14 2.93 13.52
CA LYS A 142 -1.84 2.51 14.74
C LYS A 142 -1.09 1.39 15.45
N GLN A 143 -0.70 0.34 14.71
CA GLN A 143 0.09 -0.76 15.26
C GLN A 143 1.44 -0.27 15.82
N SER A 144 2.14 0.63 15.11
CA SER A 144 3.41 1.18 15.58
C SER A 144 3.26 2.04 16.84
N VAL A 145 2.17 2.79 16.98
CA VAL A 145 1.88 3.59 18.17
C VAL A 145 1.51 2.68 19.34
N LEU A 146 0.66 1.67 19.13
CA LEU A 146 0.29 0.69 20.15
C LEU A 146 1.51 -0.06 20.70
N LEU A 147 2.40 -0.56 19.84
CA LEU A 147 3.63 -1.24 20.27
C LEU A 147 4.54 -0.30 21.08
N ALA A 148 4.64 0.97 20.67
CA ALA A 148 5.45 1.96 21.38
C ALA A 148 4.83 2.35 22.73
N LEU A 149 3.50 2.32 22.85
CA LEU A 149 2.78 2.50 24.11
C LEU A 149 2.97 1.31 25.05
N GLN A 150 2.91 0.08 24.54
CA GLN A 150 3.18 -1.13 25.33
C GLN A 150 4.62 -1.18 25.86
N ALA A 151 5.59 -0.77 25.04
CA ALA A 151 6.99 -0.69 25.45
C ALA A 151 7.27 0.45 26.46
N ARG A 152 6.31 1.34 26.70
CA ARG A 152 6.47 2.51 27.57
C ARG A 152 6.26 2.13 29.03
N LYS A 153 7.35 2.02 29.79
CA LYS A 153 7.33 1.72 31.24
C LYS A 153 6.69 2.81 32.12
N GLN A 154 6.62 4.06 31.66
CA GLN A 154 5.99 5.18 32.36
C GLN A 154 5.15 6.01 31.38
N GLY A 155 3.83 5.87 31.43
CA GLY A 155 2.88 6.56 30.57
C GLY A 155 1.87 7.36 31.37
N VAL A 156 1.77 8.66 31.08
CA VAL A 156 0.58 9.44 31.44
C VAL A 156 -0.55 8.98 30.53
N TYR A 157 -1.76 8.86 31.07
CA TYR A 157 -2.96 8.58 30.27
C TYR A 157 -3.06 9.57 29.11
N LEU A 158 -3.13 9.06 27.88
CA LEU A 158 -3.29 9.87 26.68
C LEU A 158 -4.77 9.96 26.33
N LYS A 159 -5.27 11.19 26.15
CA LYS A 159 -6.65 11.37 25.68
C LYS A 159 -6.77 10.92 24.22
N PRO A 160 -7.94 10.42 23.78
CA PRO A 160 -8.15 9.99 22.39
C PRO A 160 -7.81 11.06 21.34
N LYS A 161 -8.00 12.35 21.67
CA LYS A 161 -7.62 13.47 20.79
C LYS A 161 -6.10 13.60 20.62
N GLU A 162 -5.34 13.43 21.71
CA GLU A 162 -3.88 13.50 21.70
C GLU A 162 -3.29 12.30 20.98
N LEU A 163 -3.87 11.11 21.18
CA LEU A 163 -3.49 9.90 20.46
C LEU A 163 -3.69 10.06 18.94
N LYS A 164 -4.85 10.57 18.50
CA LYS A 164 -5.09 10.87 17.08
C LYS A 164 -4.10 11.91 16.52
N SER A 165 -3.70 12.90 17.33
CA SER A 165 -2.68 13.88 16.91
C SER A 165 -1.31 13.22 16.74
N ILE A 166 -0.92 12.32 17.65
CA ILE A 166 0.32 11.55 17.57
C ILE A 166 0.29 10.64 16.33
N GLU A 167 -0.80 9.92 16.11
CA GLU A 167 -1.01 9.09 14.91
C GLU A 167 -0.92 9.94 13.62
N GLY A 168 -1.53 11.12 13.59
CA GLY A 168 -1.49 12.02 12.44
C GLY A 168 -0.06 12.49 12.12
N VAL A 169 0.72 12.87 13.13
CA VAL A 169 2.14 13.25 12.94
C VAL A 169 2.94 12.06 12.42
N VAL A 170 2.84 10.89 13.06
CA VAL A 170 3.56 9.67 12.63
C VAL A 170 3.14 9.26 11.21
N HIS A 171 1.87 9.42 10.85
CA HIS A 171 1.36 9.14 9.51
C HIS A 171 1.94 10.09 8.45
N ASN A 172 2.08 11.38 8.76
CA ASN A 172 2.75 12.34 7.87
C ASN A 172 4.21 11.95 7.63
N HIS A 173 4.94 11.58 8.69
CA HIS A 173 6.30 11.05 8.57
C HIS A 173 6.34 9.79 7.69
N LEU A 174 5.41 8.86 7.87
CA LEU A 174 5.35 7.63 7.08
C LEU A 174 5.06 7.91 5.60
N ASN A 175 4.11 8.80 5.30
CA ASN A 175 3.77 9.18 3.94
C ASN A 175 4.93 9.89 3.24
N PHE A 176 5.70 10.69 3.96
CA PHE A 176 6.90 11.33 3.42
C PHE A 176 8.02 10.31 3.15
N MET A 177 8.08 9.21 3.91
CA MET A 177 9.08 8.15 3.76
C MET A 177 8.75 7.11 2.69
N LEU A 178 7.47 6.89 2.40
CA LEU A 178 7.01 5.93 1.40
C LEU A 178 6.76 6.58 0.04
N PRO A 179 6.76 5.81 -1.06
CA PRO A 179 6.42 6.34 -2.38
C PRO A 179 5.01 6.94 -2.42
N SER A 180 4.82 7.93 -3.28
CA SER A 180 3.51 8.56 -3.47
C SER A 180 2.52 7.60 -4.16
N MET A 181 1.22 7.88 -4.04
CA MET A 181 0.20 7.12 -4.77
C MET A 181 0.41 7.18 -6.28
N ALA A 182 0.93 8.30 -6.80
CA ALA A 182 1.25 8.48 -8.21
C ALA A 182 2.33 7.48 -8.69
N TYR A 183 3.36 7.23 -7.88
CA TYR A 183 4.37 6.20 -8.19
C TYR A 183 3.72 4.81 -8.33
N TYR A 184 2.78 4.46 -7.45
CA TYR A 184 2.06 3.19 -7.55
C TYR A 184 1.11 3.12 -8.75
N ALA A 185 0.50 4.25 -9.15
CA ALA A 185 -0.30 4.34 -10.36
C ALA A 185 0.54 4.09 -11.62
N GLU A 186 1.68 4.78 -11.73
CA GLU A 186 2.63 4.57 -12.84
C GLU A 186 3.16 3.14 -12.87
N LEU A 187 3.40 2.53 -11.71
CA LEU A 187 3.82 1.13 -11.62
C LEU A 187 2.78 0.18 -12.23
N LEU A 188 1.50 0.38 -11.91
CA LEU A 188 0.38 -0.39 -12.50
C LEU A 188 0.28 -0.17 -14.00
N ASP A 189 0.32 1.09 -14.45
CA ASP A 189 0.22 1.44 -15.87
C ASP A 189 1.38 0.85 -16.69
N SER A 190 2.61 0.91 -16.16
CA SER A 190 3.79 0.35 -16.83
C SER A 190 3.72 -1.18 -16.99
N LYS A 191 3.04 -1.86 -16.07
CA LYS A 191 2.82 -3.31 -16.11
C LYS A 191 1.67 -3.67 -17.03
N LEU A 192 0.60 -2.88 -17.05
CA LEU A 192 -0.51 -3.06 -17.98
C LEU A 192 -0.02 -2.88 -19.44
N ARG A 193 0.76 -1.82 -19.70
CA ARG A 193 1.37 -1.57 -21.02
C ARG A 193 2.31 -2.69 -21.46
N ARG A 194 3.11 -3.25 -20.55
CA ARG A 194 3.95 -4.44 -20.85
C ARG A 194 3.12 -5.67 -21.20
N LYS A 195 2.05 -5.95 -20.46
CA LYS A 195 1.12 -7.06 -20.78
C LYS A 195 0.40 -6.87 -22.12
N GLN A 196 0.19 -5.63 -22.56
CA GLN A 196 -0.40 -5.32 -23.86
C GLN A 196 0.64 -5.47 -24.99
N ALA A 197 1.89 -5.06 -24.76
CA ALA A 197 3.00 -5.26 -25.71
C ALA A 197 3.34 -6.74 -25.93
N GLU A 198 3.26 -7.58 -24.89
CA GLU A 198 3.46 -9.04 -25.02
C GLU A 198 2.29 -9.76 -25.73
N LYS A 199 1.14 -9.10 -25.89
CA LYS A 199 -0.02 -9.63 -26.64
C LYS A 199 -0.04 -9.24 -28.11
N GLN A 200 0.87 -8.36 -28.56
CA GLN A 200 1.11 -8.15 -29.99
C GLN A 200 2.38 -8.92 -30.39
N PRO A 201 2.27 -10.01 -31.16
CA PRO A 201 3.43 -10.53 -31.84
C PRO A 201 3.91 -9.47 -32.84
N THR A 202 5.20 -9.19 -32.75
CA THR A 202 6.02 -8.40 -33.65
C THR A 202 5.57 -8.57 -35.11
N GLN A 203 4.91 -7.57 -35.69
CA GLN A 203 5.08 -7.32 -37.12
C GLN A 203 6.41 -6.58 -37.26
N ILE A 204 7.41 -7.31 -37.71
CA ILE A 204 8.62 -6.74 -38.27
C ILE A 204 8.17 -6.07 -39.57
N GLU A 205 8.12 -4.75 -39.62
CA GLU A 205 8.12 -4.05 -40.89
C GLU A 205 9.28 -3.06 -40.93
N SER A 206 10.22 -3.44 -41.80
CA SER A 206 11.42 -2.73 -42.17
C SER A 206 11.08 -1.38 -42.80
N LEU A 207 11.80 -0.35 -42.38
CA LEU A 207 11.85 0.96 -43.03
C LEU A 207 12.23 0.79 -44.52
N THR A 208 11.43 1.34 -45.44
CA THR A 208 11.95 2.09 -46.60
C THR A 208 10.89 3.05 -47.18
N SER A 209 11.30 4.32 -47.25
CA SER A 209 10.89 5.45 -48.09
C SER A 209 9.63 5.35 -49.00
N ASN A 210 8.74 6.32 -48.77
CA ASN A 210 7.75 6.81 -49.74
C ASN A 210 8.43 7.46 -50.96
N VAL A 211 8.19 6.93 -52.17
CA VAL A 211 8.34 7.64 -53.45
C VAL A 211 7.12 7.32 -54.33
N ILE A 212 6.77 8.32 -55.12
CA ILE A 212 5.50 8.66 -55.77
C ILE A 212 5.27 7.97 -57.14
N SER A 213 4.00 7.61 -57.41
CA SER A 213 3.24 7.64 -58.69
C SER A 213 3.35 6.62 -59.85
N LEU A 214 2.12 6.30 -60.31
CA LEU A 214 1.56 6.25 -61.67
C LEU A 214 1.63 4.94 -62.50
N GLU A 215 0.43 4.35 -62.63
CA GLU A 215 -0.25 3.83 -63.83
C GLU A 215 0.52 2.95 -64.84
N ASP A 216 0.03 1.72 -65.07
CA ASP A 216 -0.44 1.36 -66.42
C ASP A 216 -1.44 0.19 -66.45
N LYS A 217 -2.34 0.25 -67.43
CA LYS A 217 -3.46 -0.68 -67.69
C LYS A 217 -2.98 -1.85 -68.55
N THR A 218 -3.53 -3.05 -68.36
CA THR A 218 -4.20 -3.80 -69.46
C THR A 218 -4.93 -5.06 -68.98
N GLN A 219 -5.93 -5.41 -69.78
CA GLN A 219 -7.07 -6.30 -69.54
C GLN A 219 -6.72 -7.77 -69.84
N HIS A 220 -7.38 -8.73 -69.16
CA HIS A 220 -8.28 -9.70 -69.82
C HIS A 220 -8.91 -10.68 -68.81
N ALA A 221 -10.24 -10.72 -68.80
CA ALA A 221 -11.08 -11.84 -68.35
C ALA A 221 -11.04 -12.96 -69.45
N PRO A 222 -11.56 -14.21 -69.30
CA PRO A 222 -12.83 -14.48 -68.59
C PRO A 222 -13.15 -15.91 -68.02
N ILE A 223 -14.21 -15.94 -67.19
CA ILE A 223 -15.29 -16.98 -67.05
C ILE A 223 -14.96 -18.40 -66.50
N LYS A 224 -15.58 -18.77 -65.36
CA LYS A 224 -16.63 -19.81 -65.14
C LYS A 224 -16.87 -20.00 -63.63
N GLU A 225 -17.97 -19.47 -63.08
CA GLU A 225 -19.29 -20.10 -62.87
C GLU A 225 -19.45 -20.91 -61.57
N ALA A 226 -20.45 -20.47 -60.78
CA ALA A 226 -21.42 -21.28 -60.01
C ALA A 226 -20.91 -22.18 -58.85
N LYS A 227 -21.57 -22.33 -57.69
CA LYS A 227 -22.91 -21.99 -57.20
C LYS A 227 -22.95 -22.29 -55.67
N LYS A 228 -23.74 -21.48 -54.95
CA LYS A 228 -24.60 -21.80 -53.77
C LYS A 228 -23.94 -22.22 -52.44
N LEU A 229 -24.04 -21.41 -51.39
CA LEU A 229 -25.15 -21.33 -50.41
C LEU A 229 -25.68 -22.70 -49.93
N ALA A 230 -25.43 -23.05 -48.66
CA ALA A 230 -26.48 -23.22 -47.64
C ALA A 230 -25.95 -23.72 -46.28
N LYS A 231 -26.33 -22.97 -45.23
CA LYS A 231 -26.89 -23.39 -43.93
C LYS A 231 -26.26 -24.56 -43.14
N LYS A 232 -25.96 -24.23 -41.88
CA LYS A 232 -25.95 -25.08 -40.66
C LYS A 232 -26.90 -26.29 -40.73
N PRO A 233 -26.55 -27.33 -39.97
CA PRO A 233 -27.45 -27.78 -38.91
C PRO A 233 -26.78 -27.98 -37.54
N LYS A 234 -27.64 -28.03 -36.52
CA LYS A 234 -27.38 -28.23 -35.10
C LYS A 234 -27.21 -29.72 -34.74
N GLN A 235 -26.56 -29.93 -33.58
CA GLN A 235 -26.81 -30.99 -32.56
C GLN A 235 -26.41 -32.44 -32.88
N PRO A 236 -26.46 -33.38 -31.91
CA PRO A 236 -26.42 -33.34 -30.42
C PRO A 236 -25.25 -34.24 -29.90
N VAL A 237 -24.99 -34.44 -28.61
CA VAL A 237 -25.29 -35.59 -27.70
C VAL A 237 -24.55 -35.26 -26.37
N SER A 238 -24.86 -35.70 -25.16
CA SER A 238 -26.03 -36.24 -24.45
C SER A 238 -25.54 -36.53 -23.02
N ASN A 239 -26.39 -36.19 -22.05
CA ASN A 239 -26.59 -36.77 -20.71
C ASN A 239 -25.39 -37.15 -19.81
N LYS A 240 -25.40 -36.54 -18.62
CA LYS A 240 -25.40 -37.33 -17.39
C LYS A 240 -26.42 -36.76 -16.41
N ASN A 241 -27.55 -37.46 -16.31
CA ASN A 241 -28.45 -37.40 -15.17
C ASN A 241 -27.67 -37.78 -13.91
N MET A 242 -27.60 -36.87 -12.94
CA MET A 242 -27.41 -37.21 -11.54
C MET A 242 -28.61 -36.66 -10.78
N ASN A 243 -29.49 -37.59 -10.46
CA ASN A 243 -30.57 -37.47 -9.50
C ASN A 243 -29.97 -37.10 -8.14
N THR A 244 -30.22 -35.90 -7.62
CA THR A 244 -30.14 -35.61 -6.19
C THR A 244 -31.31 -34.73 -5.79
N LYS A 245 -32.36 -35.37 -5.27
CA LYS A 245 -33.36 -34.71 -4.42
C LYS A 245 -32.61 -34.06 -3.24
N ASN A 246 -32.92 -32.79 -2.98
CA ASN A 246 -32.34 -31.93 -1.93
C ASN A 246 -30.86 -31.59 -2.05
N SER A 247 -30.43 -31.00 -3.16
CA SER A 247 -29.21 -30.20 -3.15
C SER A 247 -29.56 -28.72 -3.13
N ASN A 248 -29.10 -28.01 -2.10
CA ASN A 248 -29.31 -26.57 -1.98
C ASN A 248 -28.66 -25.90 -3.20
N SER A 249 -29.33 -24.97 -3.88
CA SER A 249 -28.80 -24.35 -5.12
C SER A 249 -27.40 -23.74 -4.98
N ALA A 250 -27.01 -23.36 -3.75
CA ALA A 250 -25.64 -22.94 -3.42
C ALA A 250 -24.61 -24.10 -3.51
N THR A 251 -24.98 -25.31 -3.08
CA THR A 251 -24.13 -26.50 -3.18
C THR A 251 -23.97 -26.96 -4.63
N GLU A 252 -25.02 -26.85 -5.45
CA GLU A 252 -24.93 -27.08 -6.90
C GLU A 252 -23.98 -26.09 -7.57
N LEU A 253 -24.09 -24.80 -7.21
CA LEU A 253 -23.19 -23.75 -7.66
C LEU A 253 -21.72 -24.09 -7.36
N MET A 254 -21.44 -24.57 -6.14
CA MET A 254 -20.08 -24.93 -5.73
C MET A 254 -19.57 -26.22 -6.36
N ALA A 255 -20.46 -27.16 -6.72
CA ALA A 255 -20.11 -28.39 -7.42
C ALA A 255 -19.68 -28.15 -8.89
N MET A 256 -20.06 -27.00 -9.48
CA MET A 256 -19.60 -26.60 -10.82
C MET A 256 -18.10 -26.26 -10.81
N SER A 257 -17.40 -26.45 -11.94
CA SER A 257 -16.01 -26.02 -12.10
C SER A 257 -15.87 -24.49 -11.96
N ALA A 258 -14.70 -24.01 -11.54
CA ALA A 258 -14.45 -22.58 -11.37
C ALA A 258 -14.75 -21.76 -12.64
N ASN A 259 -14.35 -22.28 -13.82
CA ASN A 259 -14.62 -21.62 -15.11
C ASN A 259 -16.12 -21.54 -15.43
N ASN A 260 -16.89 -22.58 -15.07
CA ASN A 260 -18.34 -22.59 -15.28
C ASN A 260 -19.04 -21.63 -14.31
N ARG A 261 -18.60 -21.57 -13.05
CA ARG A 261 -19.10 -20.58 -12.08
C ARG A 261 -18.84 -19.15 -12.54
N VAL A 262 -17.62 -18.86 -12.97
CA VAL A 262 -17.26 -17.52 -13.48
C VAL A 262 -18.07 -17.18 -14.72
N SER A 263 -18.24 -18.11 -15.65
CA SER A 263 -19.03 -17.89 -16.88
C SER A 263 -20.50 -17.61 -16.57
N LEU A 264 -21.07 -18.30 -15.57
CA LEU A 264 -22.43 -18.07 -15.10
C LEU A 264 -22.57 -16.67 -14.44
N LEU A 265 -21.66 -16.33 -13.52
CA LEU A 265 -21.68 -15.08 -12.77
C LEU A 265 -21.40 -13.85 -13.67
N ARG A 266 -20.70 -14.03 -14.79
CA ARG A 266 -20.49 -12.97 -15.80
C ARG A 266 -21.78 -12.47 -16.46
N ASN A 267 -22.87 -13.24 -16.37
CA ASN A 267 -24.17 -12.82 -16.89
C ASN A 267 -24.91 -11.85 -15.93
N LEU A 268 -24.41 -11.65 -14.71
CA LEU A 268 -24.99 -10.69 -13.77
C LEU A 268 -24.59 -9.27 -14.16
N THR A 269 -25.53 -8.33 -13.95
CA THR A 269 -25.21 -6.90 -14.03
C THR A 269 -24.33 -6.49 -12.85
N LYS A 270 -23.65 -5.33 -12.96
CA LYS A 270 -22.84 -4.79 -11.87
C LYS A 270 -23.64 -4.60 -10.57
N ALA A 271 -24.89 -4.15 -10.67
CA ALA A 271 -25.76 -3.97 -9.50
C ALA A 271 -26.08 -5.30 -8.82
N GLN A 272 -26.46 -6.32 -9.60
CA GLN A 272 -26.75 -7.66 -9.09
C GLN A 272 -25.52 -8.34 -8.48
N ALA A 273 -24.34 -8.14 -9.07
CA ALA A 273 -23.10 -8.68 -8.53
C ALA A 273 -22.73 -8.04 -7.18
N LEU A 274 -22.96 -6.73 -7.02
CA LEU A 274 -22.73 -6.05 -5.74
C LEU A 274 -23.73 -6.52 -4.67
N MET A 275 -25.01 -6.64 -5.01
CA MET A 275 -26.02 -7.20 -4.10
C MET A 275 -25.66 -8.62 -3.66
N LEU A 276 -25.23 -9.49 -4.58
CA LEU A 276 -24.81 -10.85 -4.25
C LEU A 276 -23.61 -10.88 -3.29
N ILE A 277 -22.67 -9.93 -3.40
CA ILE A 277 -21.55 -9.82 -2.46
C ILE A 277 -22.07 -9.44 -1.06
N ASP A 278 -22.99 -8.50 -0.97
CA ASP A 278 -23.58 -8.08 0.29
C ASP A 278 -24.38 -9.23 0.95
N ASP A 279 -25.17 -9.96 0.17
CA ASP A 279 -25.93 -11.13 0.62
C ASP A 279 -25.00 -12.23 1.18
N ILE A 280 -23.88 -12.51 0.49
CA ILE A 280 -22.87 -13.48 0.95
C ILE A 280 -22.21 -13.00 2.26
N ASN A 281 -21.89 -11.72 2.37
CA ASN A 281 -21.32 -11.15 3.59
C ASN A 281 -22.29 -11.24 4.77
N GLN A 282 -23.58 -10.98 4.52
CA GLN A 282 -24.62 -11.10 5.53
C GLN A 282 -24.80 -12.56 5.99
N ALA A 283 -24.81 -13.52 5.06
CA ALA A 283 -24.89 -14.94 5.39
C ALA A 283 -23.69 -15.41 6.24
N MET A 284 -22.48 -14.97 5.91
CA MET A 284 -21.28 -15.27 6.72
C MET A 284 -21.37 -14.68 8.13
N ALA A 285 -21.95 -13.49 8.29
CA ALA A 285 -22.15 -12.88 9.60
C ALA A 285 -23.20 -13.64 10.42
N ALA A 286 -24.31 -14.04 9.79
CA ALA A 286 -25.36 -14.83 10.43
C ALA A 286 -24.85 -16.19 10.94
N ASN A 287 -24.06 -16.90 10.13
CA ASN A 287 -23.46 -18.18 10.55
C ASN A 287 -22.54 -18.00 11.77
N ARG A 288 -21.75 -16.92 11.83
CA ARG A 288 -20.90 -16.64 12.98
C ARG A 288 -21.71 -16.36 14.25
N GLU A 289 -22.82 -15.64 14.12
CA GLU A 289 -23.70 -15.37 15.25
C GLU A 289 -24.37 -16.67 15.75
N GLU A 290 -24.80 -17.54 14.83
CA GLU A 290 -25.34 -18.86 15.15
C GLU A 290 -24.30 -19.74 15.86
N ASP A 291 -23.04 -19.74 15.39
CA ASP A 291 -21.94 -20.46 16.03
C ASP A 291 -21.70 -19.93 17.47
N ILE A 292 -21.73 -18.61 17.67
CA ILE A 292 -21.59 -17.99 18.99
C ILE A 292 -22.75 -18.41 19.90
N GLU A 293 -23.98 -18.35 19.41
CA GLU A 293 -25.17 -18.73 20.19
C GLU A 293 -25.14 -20.23 20.55
N ALA A 294 -24.68 -21.08 19.63
CA ALA A 294 -24.48 -22.50 19.90
C ALA A 294 -23.44 -22.75 21.00
N VAL A 295 -22.34 -21.98 21.02
CA VAL A 295 -21.34 -22.04 22.10
C VAL A 295 -21.94 -21.57 23.42
N ILE A 296 -22.69 -20.45 23.42
CA ILE A 296 -23.36 -19.94 24.62
C ILE A 296 -24.36 -20.97 25.17
N ALA A 297 -25.15 -21.60 24.30
CA ALA A 297 -26.08 -22.65 24.67
C ALA A 297 -25.36 -23.85 25.29
N LEU A 298 -24.21 -24.25 24.74
CA LEU A 298 -23.41 -25.35 25.27
C LEU A 298 -22.77 -25.01 26.62
N ILE A 299 -22.33 -23.76 26.83
CA ILE A 299 -21.83 -23.27 28.12
C ILE A 299 -22.95 -23.32 29.18
N ARG A 300 -24.16 -22.91 28.80
CA ARG A 300 -25.34 -22.94 29.68
C ARG A 300 -25.78 -24.37 30.01
N ASP A 301 -25.81 -25.27 29.03
CA ASP A 301 -26.19 -26.68 29.23
C ASP A 301 -25.20 -27.44 30.12
N LYS A 302 -23.93 -27.05 30.10
CA LYS A 302 -22.85 -27.68 30.87
C LYS A 302 -22.53 -26.97 32.18
N ASP A 303 -23.29 -25.94 32.53
CA ASP A 303 -23.15 -25.13 33.76
C ASP A 303 -21.69 -24.70 34.02
N LEU A 304 -20.99 -24.34 32.95
CA LEU A 304 -19.57 -23.96 32.99
C LEU A 304 -19.46 -22.47 33.34
N PRO A 305 -18.84 -22.10 34.48
CA PRO A 305 -18.59 -20.69 34.77
C PRO A 305 -17.61 -20.11 33.75
N LEU A 306 -17.92 -18.92 33.22
CA LEU A 306 -17.12 -18.24 32.20
C LEU A 306 -15.65 -18.10 32.62
N GLU A 307 -15.41 -17.91 33.91
CA GLU A 307 -14.08 -17.77 34.52
C GLU A 307 -13.21 -19.04 34.35
N ALA A 308 -13.82 -20.23 34.38
CA ALA A 308 -13.11 -21.49 34.17
C ALA A 308 -12.73 -21.72 32.70
N ILE A 309 -13.55 -21.20 31.77
CA ILE A 309 -13.29 -21.26 30.33
C ILE A 309 -12.16 -20.30 29.97
N ILE A 310 -12.22 -19.05 30.47
CA ILE A 310 -11.17 -18.04 30.26
C ILE A 310 -9.84 -18.53 30.84
N SER A 311 -9.85 -19.09 32.06
CA SER A 311 -8.64 -19.64 32.69
C SER A 311 -8.01 -20.79 31.89
N ARG A 312 -8.82 -21.62 31.19
CA ARG A 312 -8.29 -22.68 30.32
C ARG A 312 -7.82 -22.16 28.95
N MET A 313 -8.45 -21.12 28.41
CA MET A 313 -8.04 -20.52 27.14
C MET A 313 -6.74 -19.70 27.28
N GLU A 314 -6.50 -19.08 28.43
CA GLU A 314 -5.24 -18.37 28.71
C GLU A 314 -4.08 -19.29 29.10
N ALA A 315 -4.39 -20.53 29.52
CA ALA A 315 -3.41 -21.54 29.89
C ALA A 315 -2.96 -22.46 28.72
N ALA A 316 -3.58 -22.32 27.54
CA ALA A 316 -3.24 -23.05 26.30
C ALA A 316 -2.38 -22.19 25.37
#